data_AF-A0A1R1PQB3-F1
#
_entry.id   AF-A0A1R1PQB3-F1
#
_cell.length_a   1.000
_cell.length_b   1.000
_cell.length_c   1.000
_cell.angle_alpha   90.00
_cell.angle_beta   90.00
_cell.angle_gamma   90.00
#
_symmetry.space_group_name_H-M   'P 1'
#
loop_
_entity.id
_entity.type
_entity.pdbx_description
1 polymer ?
#
loop_
_entity_poly.entity_id
_entity_poly.type
_entity_poly.pdbx_seq_one_letter_code
_entity_poly.pdbx_strand_id
1 'polypeptide(L)'
;MVSLTNTGYQCFNFEMIYNEYKNLINKYFTSSSTSGGSLKICKKSVALKAFEQLIQAELMCFTGGKSYAGSRSSVTKKSFDSTFEMREFQMMRLLIDTGTLSAAAKKRADLSAPIRRWFAE
;
A
#
# COMPACT_ATOMS: atom_id res chain seq x y z
N MET A 1 16.20 1.66 -8.48
CA MET A 1 15.54 1.00 -7.33
C MET A 1 14.47 0.11 -7.92
N VAL A 2 14.55 -1.20 -7.71
CA VAL A 2 13.60 -2.15 -8.29
C VAL A 2 12.38 -2.16 -7.38
N SER A 3 11.19 -1.89 -7.93
CA SER A 3 9.95 -1.84 -7.14
C SER A 3 9.67 -3.21 -6.50
N LEU A 4 8.95 -3.26 -5.37
CA LEU A 4 8.52 -4.53 -4.75
C LEU A 4 7.74 -5.41 -5.74
N THR A 5 7.05 -4.80 -6.70
CA THR A 5 6.33 -5.52 -7.77
C THR A 5 7.26 -6.06 -8.87
N ASN A 6 8.41 -5.42 -9.09
CA ASN A 6 9.38 -5.80 -10.15
C ASN A 6 10.46 -6.78 -9.65
N THR A 7 10.57 -6.96 -8.33
CA THR A 7 11.47 -7.93 -7.67
C THR A 7 10.87 -9.33 -7.55
N GLY A 8 9.62 -9.53 -7.98
CA GLY A 8 8.96 -10.85 -7.92
C GLY A 8 8.54 -11.27 -6.50
N TYR A 9 8.62 -10.38 -5.51
CA TYR A 9 8.09 -10.66 -4.17
C TYR A 9 6.57 -10.82 -4.24
N GLN A 10 6.09 -12.05 -4.07
CA GLN A 10 4.65 -12.34 -3.97
C GLN A 10 4.05 -11.97 -2.61
N CYS A 11 4.91 -11.66 -1.63
CA CYS A 11 4.51 -11.38 -0.27
C CYS A 11 5.26 -10.15 0.26
N PHE A 12 4.55 -9.25 0.94
CA PHE A 12 5.07 -8.00 1.52
C PHE A 12 4.30 -7.65 2.79
N ASN A 13 4.88 -6.88 3.71
CA ASN A 13 4.16 -6.33 4.86
C ASN A 13 4.03 -4.80 4.74
N PHE A 14 3.30 -4.18 5.69
CA PHE A 14 3.07 -2.73 5.68
C PHE A 14 4.38 -1.94 5.79
N GLU A 15 5.30 -2.36 6.66
CA GLU A 15 6.60 -1.69 6.82
C GLU A 15 7.41 -1.63 5.52
N MET A 16 7.44 -2.74 4.77
CA MET A 16 8.11 -2.79 3.47
C MET A 16 7.50 -1.79 2.49
N ILE A 17 6.18 -1.78 2.36
CA ILE A 17 5.46 -0.85 1.47
C ILE A 17 5.67 0.59 1.90
N TYR A 18 5.57 0.88 3.20
CA TYR A 18 5.71 2.24 3.71
C TYR A 18 7.15 2.76 3.52
N ASN A 19 8.16 1.89 3.63
CA ASN A 19 9.54 2.24 3.32
C ASN A 19 9.74 2.52 1.82
N GLU A 20 9.17 1.71 0.92
CA GLU A 20 9.21 1.98 -0.52
C GLU A 20 8.49 3.29 -0.86
N TYR A 21 7.31 3.52 -0.27
CA TYR A 21 6.54 4.76 -0.41
C TYR A 21 7.36 6.00 -0.01
N LYS A 22 8.05 5.96 1.14
CA LYS A 22 8.94 7.05 1.56
C LYS A 22 10.04 7.31 0.53
N ASN A 23 10.67 6.26 0.03
CA ASN A 23 11.73 6.36 -0.98
C ASN A 23 11.21 6.95 -2.30
N LEU A 24 10.01 6.55 -2.72
CA LEU A 24 9.34 7.11 -3.90
C LEU A 24 9.02 8.59 -3.73
N ILE A 25 8.47 8.99 -2.59
CA ILE A 25 8.21 10.41 -2.32
C ILE A 25 9.51 11.21 -2.38
N ASN A 26 10.55 10.72 -1.71
CA ASN A 26 11.84 11.39 -1.72
C ASN A 26 12.41 11.51 -3.14
N LYS A 27 12.35 10.45 -3.97
CA LYS A 27 12.86 10.48 -5.36
C LYS A 27 12.09 11.45 -6.26
N TYR A 28 10.77 11.39 -6.23
CA TYR A 28 9.91 12.04 -7.23
C TYR A 28 9.41 13.42 -6.82
N PHE A 29 9.39 13.73 -5.53
CA PHE A 29 8.73 14.94 -5.02
C PHE A 29 9.68 15.94 -4.38
N THR A 30 10.92 15.56 -4.02
CA THR A 30 11.96 16.55 -3.67
C THR A 30 12.59 17.20 -4.92
N SER A 31 12.49 16.54 -6.08
CA SER A 31 13.07 17.00 -7.35
C SER A 31 12.21 18.02 -8.12
N SER A 32 10.97 18.30 -7.68
CA SER A 32 10.09 19.30 -8.32
C SER A 32 10.20 20.66 -7.62
N SER A 33 11.30 21.37 -7.87
CA SER A 33 11.53 22.74 -7.38
C SER A 33 10.67 23.79 -8.07
N THR A 34 9.83 23.44 -9.05
CA THR A 34 9.24 24.40 -10.00
C THR A 34 7.72 24.53 -10.00
N SER A 35 6.96 23.82 -9.16
CA SER A 35 5.52 24.14 -9.00
C SER A 35 4.91 23.63 -7.70
N GLY A 36 4.89 24.48 -6.68
CA GLY A 36 3.73 24.79 -5.85
C GLY A 36 2.94 23.71 -5.09
N GLY A 37 3.33 22.44 -5.08
CA GLY A 37 2.58 21.39 -4.39
C GLY A 37 3.47 20.25 -3.92
N SER A 38 4.10 20.41 -2.75
CA SER A 38 4.82 19.31 -2.12
C SER A 38 3.81 18.30 -1.57
N LEU A 39 3.73 17.13 -2.21
CA LEU A 39 3.08 15.96 -1.64
C LEU A 39 3.92 15.53 -0.43
N LYS A 40 3.48 15.94 0.76
CA LYS A 40 4.12 15.60 2.03
C LYS A 40 3.94 14.11 2.30
N ILE A 41 5.00 13.46 2.79
CA ILE A 41 4.92 12.08 3.29
C ILE A 41 3.77 11.99 4.29
N CYS A 42 2.79 11.14 4.00
CA CYS A 42 1.68 10.90 4.91
C CYS A 42 2.20 10.31 6.22
N LYS A 43 1.63 10.72 7.36
CA LYS A 43 1.92 10.08 8.65
C LYS A 43 1.66 8.58 8.57
N LYS A 44 2.50 7.78 9.22
CA LYS A 44 2.40 6.30 9.23
C LYS A 44 1.00 5.81 9.59
N SER A 45 0.33 6.43 10.57
CA SER A 45 -1.05 6.09 10.96
C SER A 45 -2.10 6.33 9.86
N VAL A 46 -1.89 7.33 8.99
CA VAL A 46 -2.78 7.59 7.85
C VAL A 46 -2.54 6.57 6.75
N ALA A 47 -1.27 6.26 6.47
CA ALA A 47 -0.90 5.22 5.52
C ALA A 47 -1.42 3.83 5.95
N LEU A 48 -1.38 3.53 7.24
CA LEU A 48 -1.90 2.27 7.79
C LEU A 48 -3.42 2.17 7.60
N LYS A 49 -4.18 3.26 7.84
CA LYS A 49 -5.61 3.29 7.55
C LYS A 49 -5.91 3.04 6.07
N ALA A 50 -5.15 3.66 5.16
CA ALA A 50 -5.30 3.42 3.73
C ALA A 50 -4.98 1.95 3.37
N PHE A 51 -3.95 1.38 4.00
CA PHE A 51 -3.59 -0.02 3.84
C PHE A 51 -4.73 -0.96 4.29
N GLU A 52 -5.36 -0.71 5.43
CA GLU A 52 -6.52 -1.48 5.90
C GLU A 52 -7.72 -1.38 4.94
N GLN A 53 -7.95 -0.21 4.34
CA GLN A 53 -9.00 -0.04 3.33
C GLN A 53 -8.74 -0.88 2.07
N LEU A 54 -7.49 -1.00 1.63
CA LEU A 54 -7.12 -1.86 0.49
C LEU A 54 -7.36 -3.35 0.81
N ILE A 55 -7.19 -3.76 2.07
CA ILE A 55 -7.52 -5.12 2.53
C ILE A 55 -9.03 -5.32 2.54
N GLN A 56 -9.80 -4.37 3.07
CA GLN A 56 -11.27 -4.42 3.09
C GLN A 56 -11.87 -4.45 1.68
N ALA A 57 -11.23 -3.79 0.71
CA ALA A 57 -11.61 -3.81 -0.69
C ALA A 57 -11.14 -5.07 -1.44
N GLU A 58 -10.59 -6.07 -0.73
CA GLU A 58 -10.12 -7.35 -1.27
C GLU A 58 -9.04 -7.20 -2.36
N LEU A 59 -8.28 -6.11 -2.32
CA LEU A 59 -7.16 -5.88 -3.25
C LEU A 59 -5.88 -6.59 -2.77
N MET A 60 -5.84 -6.95 -1.48
CA MET A 60 -4.73 -7.66 -0.85
C MET A 60 -5.27 -8.68 0.17
N CYS A 61 -4.53 -9.77 0.40
CA CYS A 61 -4.87 -10.78 1.40
C CYS A 61 -3.68 -11.19 2.26
N PHE A 62 -3.94 -11.70 3.46
CA PHE A 62 -2.92 -12.20 4.38
C PHE A 62 -2.31 -13.51 3.86
N THR A 63 -0.99 -13.59 3.82
CA THR A 63 -0.27 -14.81 3.45
C THR A 63 -0.09 -15.66 4.70
N GLY A 64 -0.97 -16.64 4.93
CA GLY A 64 -0.89 -17.57 6.07
C GLY A 64 -2.12 -17.58 6.99
N GLY A 65 -3.12 -16.75 6.74
CA GLY A 65 -4.44 -16.85 7.38
C GLY A 65 -5.40 -17.55 6.43
N LYS A 66 -6.05 -18.62 6.87
CA LYS A 66 -7.25 -19.16 6.20
C LYS A 66 -8.14 -17.98 5.84
N SER A 67 -8.48 -17.84 4.57
CA SER A 67 -9.35 -16.79 4.03
C SER A 67 -10.48 -16.50 5.03
N TYR A 68 -10.48 -15.31 5.63
CA TYR A 68 -11.60 -14.85 6.44
C TYR A 68 -12.74 -14.43 5.49
N ALA A 69 -13.14 -15.35 4.62
CA ALA A 69 -14.43 -15.28 3.96
C ALA A 69 -15.47 -15.46 5.07
N GLY A 70 -16.09 -14.34 5.47
CA GLY A 70 -17.28 -14.27 6.31
C GLY A 70 -17.31 -15.18 7.54
N SER A 71 -16.89 -14.69 8.69
CA SER A 71 -17.35 -15.27 9.96
C SER A 71 -17.87 -14.17 10.89
N ARG A 72 -19.18 -13.92 10.78
CA ARG A 72 -19.99 -13.35 11.86
C ARG A 72 -20.09 -14.38 12.98
N SER A 73 -19.05 -14.50 13.81
CA SER A 73 -19.05 -15.22 15.09
C SER A 73 -17.65 -15.02 15.69
N SER A 74 -17.40 -14.62 16.93
CA SER A 74 -18.17 -14.57 18.15
C SER A 74 -17.46 -13.56 19.06
N VAL A 75 -18.20 -13.03 20.03
CA VAL A 75 -17.71 -12.18 21.11
C VAL A 75 -16.48 -12.82 21.78
N THR A 76 -15.30 -12.25 21.57
CA THR A 76 -14.21 -12.35 22.55
C THR A 76 -13.52 -11.01 22.63
N LYS A 77 -13.82 -10.27 23.70
CA LYS A 77 -13.07 -9.10 24.15
C LYS A 77 -11.61 -9.52 24.36
N LYS A 78 -10.75 -9.32 23.39
CA LYS A 78 -9.29 -9.26 23.57
C LYS A 78 -8.83 -7.86 23.19
N SER A 79 -7.98 -7.31 24.04
CA SER A 79 -7.56 -5.91 24.07
C SER A 79 -7.17 -5.39 22.69
N PHE A 80 -7.82 -4.31 22.31
CA PHE A 80 -7.72 -3.61 21.03
C PHE A 80 -6.35 -2.92 20.80
N ASP A 81 -5.43 -3.01 21.76
CA ASP A 81 -4.25 -2.13 21.82
C ASP A 81 -2.95 -2.80 21.34
N SER A 82 -2.77 -4.12 21.48
CA SER A 82 -1.51 -4.80 21.06
C SER A 82 -1.57 -5.43 19.66
N THR A 83 -2.73 -5.36 18.98
CA THR A 83 -2.91 -5.95 17.65
C THR A 83 -2.41 -5.02 16.54
N PHE A 84 -2.29 -3.71 16.82
CA PHE A 84 -1.82 -2.73 15.84
C PHE A 84 -0.36 -2.95 15.45
N GLU A 85 0.51 -3.20 16.42
CA GLU A 85 1.94 -3.41 16.16
C GLU A 85 2.20 -4.72 15.38
N MET A 86 1.43 -5.78 15.62
CA MET A 86 1.60 -7.05 14.90
C MET A 86 1.05 -7.02 13.47
N ARG A 87 0.07 -6.16 13.17
CA ARG A 87 -0.49 -6.03 11.82
C ARG A 87 0.48 -5.44 10.83
N GLU A 88 1.38 -4.55 11.28
CA GLU A 88 2.35 -3.88 10.41
C GLU A 88 3.39 -4.85 9.81
N PHE A 89 3.67 -5.95 10.52
CA PHE A 89 4.60 -6.99 10.12
C PHE A 89 3.93 -8.19 9.46
N GLN A 90 2.59 -8.21 9.42
CA GLN A 90 1.86 -9.32 8.83
C GLN A 90 2.07 -9.34 7.32
N MET A 91 2.48 -10.51 6.81
CA MET A 91 2.75 -10.69 5.39
C MET A 91 1.45 -10.78 4.59
N MET A 92 1.46 -10.13 3.43
CA MET A 92 0.33 -9.89 2.55
C MET A 92 0.70 -10.18 1.10
N ARG A 93 -0.28 -10.53 0.28
CA ARG A 93 -0.15 -10.71 -1.16
C ARG A 93 -1.13 -9.80 -1.89
N LEU A 94 -0.68 -9.24 -3.01
CA LEU A 94 -1.55 -8.51 -3.94
C LEU A 94 -2.44 -9.49 -4.70
N LEU A 95 -3.75 -9.22 -4.73
CA LEU A 95 -4.72 -10.03 -5.49
C LEU A 95 -4.99 -9.49 -6.89
N ILE A 96 -4.45 -8.31 -7.20
CA ILE A 96 -4.61 -7.64 -8.49
C ILE A 96 -3.36 -7.84 -9.33
N ASP A 97 -3.56 -8.09 -10.62
CA ASP A 97 -2.48 -8.09 -11.59
C ASP A 97 -1.88 -6.69 -11.80
N THR A 98 -0.56 -6.59 -11.79
CA THR A 98 0.16 -5.31 -11.92
C THR A 98 -0.06 -4.67 -13.29
N GLY A 99 -0.30 -5.45 -14.34
CA GLY A 99 -0.66 -4.97 -15.67
C GLY A 99 -2.00 -4.22 -15.66
N THR A 100 -3.01 -4.79 -14.99
CA THR A 100 -4.32 -4.12 -14.82
C THR A 100 -4.22 -2.82 -14.01
N LEU A 101 -3.36 -2.79 -12.98
CA LEU A 101 -3.11 -1.58 -12.18
C LEU A 101 -2.46 -0.47 -13.02
N SER A 102 -1.46 -0.80 -13.84
CA SER A 102 -0.82 0.17 -14.75
C SER A 102 -1.82 0.71 -15.79
N ALA A 103 -2.65 -0.16 -16.36
CA ALA A 103 -3.69 0.25 -17.29
C ALA A 103 -4.74 1.17 -16.64
N ALA A 104 -5.15 0.88 -15.40
CA ALA A 104 -6.06 1.73 -14.63
C ALA A 104 -5.43 3.10 -14.30
N ALA A 105 -4.15 3.12 -13.93
CA ALA A 105 -3.43 4.36 -13.67
C ALA A 105 -3.35 5.27 -14.91
N LYS A 106 -3.09 4.70 -16.10
CA LYS A 106 -3.05 5.46 -17.37
C LYS A 106 -4.40 6.09 -17.74
N LYS A 107 -5.52 5.46 -17.38
CA LYS A 107 -6.87 5.98 -17.65
C LYS A 107 -7.30 7.11 -16.71
N ARG A 108 -6.65 7.26 -15.56
CA ARG A 108 -7.02 8.23 -14.53
C ARG A 108 -6.37 9.60 -14.75
N ALA A 109 -7.19 10.58 -15.10
CA ALA A 109 -6.76 11.98 -15.31
C ALA A 109 -6.44 12.70 -13.98
N ASP A 110 -6.97 12.22 -12.86
CA ASP A 110 -6.87 12.84 -11.53
C ASP A 110 -5.56 12.50 -10.77
N LEU A 111 -4.72 11.62 -11.31
CA LEU A 111 -3.42 11.31 -10.70
C LEU A 111 -2.46 12.49 -10.81
N SER A 112 -1.67 12.74 -9.77
CA SER A 112 -0.63 13.76 -9.84
C SER A 112 0.47 13.37 -10.83
N ALA A 113 1.12 14.37 -11.45
CA ALA A 113 2.17 14.12 -12.45
C ALA A 113 3.33 13.23 -11.93
N PRO A 114 3.79 13.35 -10.67
CA PRO A 114 4.83 12.46 -10.16
C PRO A 114 4.36 11.01 -10.01
N ILE A 115 3.09 10.77 -9.65
CA ILE A 115 2.52 9.41 -9.58
C ILE A 115 2.44 8.80 -10.99
N ARG A 116 2.01 9.58 -11.98
CA ARG A 116 2.00 9.13 -13.39
C ARG A 116 3.41 8.78 -13.89
N ARG A 117 4.40 9.60 -13.55
CA ARG A 117 5.80 9.35 -13.91
C ARG A 117 6.34 8.07 -13.27
N TRP A 118 5.96 7.80 -12.03
CA TRP A 118 6.33 6.56 -11.35
C TRP A 118 5.73 5.32 -12.03
N PHE A 119 4.46 5.35 -12.45
CA PHE A 119 3.84 4.24 -13.18
C PHE A 119 4.40 3.99 -14.60
N ALA A 120 5.20 4.92 -15.13
CA ALA A 120 5.78 4.85 -16.47
C ALA A 120 7.25 4.38 -16.48
N GLU A 121 7.88 4.21 -15.31
CA GLU A 121 9.23 3.66 -15.12
C GLU A 121 9.19 2.13 -14.99
#